data_AF-A0A2D7TBF2-F1
#
_entry.id   AF-A0A2D7TBF2-F1
#
_cell.length_a   1.000
_cell.length_b   1.000
_cell.length_c   1.000
_cell.angle_alpha   90.00
_cell.angle_beta   90.00
_cell.angle_gamma   90.00
#
_symmetry.space_group_name_H-M   'P 1'
#
loop_
_entity.id
_entity.type
_entity.pdbx_description
1 polymer ?
#
loop_
_entity_poly.entity_id
_entity_poly.type
_entity_poly.pdbx_seq_one_letter_code
_entity_poly.pdbx_strand_id
1 'polypeptide(L)'
;MRNFFQFLSEAKQSAASLEAKQKGLVYDSQRNAWINPKTRELVARTEKGKLHFITKRGPGKEDEPSDKRKAAKPEIKAKTTKVAPPKAAPKPAKKEPETQDQDVAVDTLTVAFGRFNPPTVGHGKLLAAAKKAATGGDLKIYPSRTQDPKKNPLDPDMKISFMKKMFPDYSDNIINDDQMKSIFDVLVNANGDYKNVNIVVGSDRQAEFENLATKYNGELYDFENIRVISAGMRDADAAGVEGMSASKMRKAVVDGDFDTFRQGTPKELKDNDTQSLFNAVQSSMKVKAKNKVAEMWEIAPKQDPRGLRENYYAGNVFNLGDIVENLNTGLVGEIVRRGTNHLICVTKENYMFKSWIRDVMEAVVNYPGPSGVPSNEREVGTDSHRKYVMRMTGTTDIKNFINKFKAKK
;
A
#
# COMPACT_ATOMS: atom_id res chain seq x y z
N MET A 1 -5.23 -12.78 27.73
CA MET A 1 -4.79 -11.45 27.26
C MET A 1 -3.39 -11.17 27.82
N ARG A 2 -2.39 -10.95 26.96
CA ARG A 2 -1.02 -10.58 27.38
C ARG A 2 -0.92 -9.06 27.51
N ASN A 3 -0.27 -8.57 28.56
CA ASN A 3 -0.31 -7.16 28.97
C ASN A 3 0.66 -6.29 28.13
N PHE A 4 0.29 -5.02 27.88
CA PHE A 4 0.98 -4.04 27.01
C PHE A 4 2.49 -3.86 27.33
N PHE A 5 2.88 -4.03 28.59
CA PHE A 5 4.29 -3.97 29.00
C PHE A 5 5.10 -5.23 28.65
N GLN A 6 4.47 -6.41 28.59
CA GLN A 6 5.12 -7.63 28.09
C GLN A 6 5.43 -7.51 26.60
N PHE A 7 4.52 -6.91 25.81
CA PHE A 7 4.71 -6.65 24.39
C PHE A 7 5.90 -5.71 24.11
N LEU A 8 6.08 -4.64 24.88
CA LEU A 8 7.22 -3.73 24.74
C LEU A 8 8.56 -4.40 25.11
N SER A 9 8.53 -5.39 26.00
CA SER A 9 9.71 -6.17 26.38
C SER A 9 10.07 -7.28 25.36
N GLU A 10 9.08 -7.83 24.66
CA GLU A 10 9.25 -8.79 23.57
C GLU A 10 9.69 -8.11 22.27
N ALA A 11 9.12 -6.95 21.92
CA ALA A 11 9.46 -6.21 20.70
C ALA A 11 10.89 -5.61 20.70
N LYS A 12 11.55 -5.54 21.87
CA LYS A 12 12.97 -5.17 21.99
C LYS A 12 13.92 -6.35 21.70
N GLN A 13 13.42 -7.56 21.56
CA GLN A 13 14.26 -8.75 21.39
C GLN A 13 14.55 -9.00 19.90
N SER A 14 15.69 -8.51 19.43
CA SER A 14 16.23 -8.87 18.11
C SER A 14 16.48 -10.40 18.01
N ALA A 15 16.48 -10.96 16.81
CA ALA A 15 16.80 -12.38 16.59
C ALA A 15 18.14 -12.78 17.26
N ALA A 16 19.13 -11.89 17.26
CA ALA A 16 20.40 -12.07 17.96
C ALA A 16 20.25 -12.17 19.50
N SER A 17 19.28 -11.46 20.09
CA SER A 17 19.01 -11.54 21.53
C SER A 17 18.30 -12.83 21.95
N LEU A 18 17.48 -13.40 21.05
CA LEU A 18 16.88 -14.72 21.26
C LEU A 18 17.94 -15.82 21.17
N GLU A 19 18.81 -15.74 20.17
CA GLU A 19 19.93 -16.69 20.00
C GLU A 19 20.93 -16.63 21.17
N ALA A 20 21.25 -15.43 21.65
CA ALA A 20 22.16 -15.25 22.80
C ALA A 20 21.55 -15.78 24.11
N LYS A 21 20.25 -15.59 24.33
CA LYS A 21 19.54 -16.16 25.49
C LYS A 21 19.45 -17.68 25.42
N GLN A 22 19.21 -18.26 24.25
CA GLN A 22 19.26 -19.72 24.06
C GLN A 22 20.63 -20.31 24.40
N LYS A 23 21.70 -19.53 24.19
CA LYS A 23 23.09 -19.88 24.56
C LYS A 23 23.47 -19.48 25.99
N GLY A 24 22.51 -19.04 26.81
CA GLY A 24 22.74 -18.70 28.22
C GLY A 24 23.54 -17.43 28.47
N LEU A 25 23.62 -16.52 27.49
CA LEU A 25 24.37 -15.27 27.60
C LEU A 25 23.47 -14.12 28.08
N VAL A 26 24.06 -13.20 28.84
CA VAL A 26 23.38 -12.00 29.37
C VAL A 26 23.93 -10.75 28.68
N TYR A 27 23.06 -9.84 28.27
CA TYR A 27 23.46 -8.58 27.65
C TYR A 27 23.94 -7.59 28.71
N ASP A 28 25.17 -7.09 28.57
CA ASP A 28 25.74 -6.04 29.40
C ASP A 28 25.64 -4.69 28.66
N SER A 29 24.84 -3.78 29.21
CA SER A 29 24.58 -2.45 28.65
C SER A 29 25.78 -1.51 28.75
N GLN A 30 26.72 -1.73 29.67
CA GLN A 30 27.91 -0.89 29.79
C GLN A 30 28.96 -1.25 28.75
N ARG A 31 29.03 -2.54 28.37
CA ARG A 31 30.03 -3.07 27.43
C ARG A 31 29.50 -3.26 26.01
N ASN A 32 28.21 -2.98 25.78
CA ASN A 32 27.49 -3.24 24.52
C ASN A 32 27.77 -4.65 23.96
N ALA A 33 27.78 -5.65 24.83
CA ALA A 33 28.20 -7.01 24.51
C ALA A 33 27.47 -8.06 25.35
N TRP A 34 27.51 -9.30 24.89
CA TRP A 34 26.97 -10.47 25.57
C TRP A 34 28.06 -11.14 26.39
N ILE A 35 27.77 -11.35 27.67
CA ILE A 35 28.69 -11.93 28.64
C ILE A 35 28.18 -13.27 29.14
N ASN A 36 29.09 -14.14 29.56
CA ASN A 36 28.74 -15.35 30.29
C ASN A 36 28.44 -14.97 31.76
N PRO A 37 27.25 -15.29 32.30
CA PRO A 37 26.87 -14.90 33.66
C PRO A 37 27.75 -15.52 34.75
N LYS A 38 28.40 -16.67 34.49
CA LYS A 38 29.23 -17.36 35.48
C LYS A 38 30.67 -16.83 35.53
N THR A 39 31.25 -16.49 34.39
CA THR A 39 32.66 -16.07 34.30
C THR A 39 32.84 -14.56 34.09
N ARG A 40 31.74 -13.82 33.85
CA ARG A 40 31.72 -12.41 33.43
C ARG A 40 32.61 -12.09 32.21
N GLU A 41 33.01 -13.13 31.46
CA GLU A 41 33.79 -12.99 30.25
C GLU A 41 32.90 -12.54 29.09
N LEU A 42 33.48 -11.75 28.20
CA LEU A 42 32.82 -11.21 27.02
C LEU A 42 32.86 -12.25 25.89
N VAL A 43 31.69 -12.65 25.40
CA VAL A 43 31.53 -13.80 24.50
C VAL A 43 31.10 -13.38 23.09
N ALA A 44 30.23 -12.37 22.96
CA ALA A 44 29.70 -11.96 21.66
C ALA A 44 29.25 -10.49 21.62
N ARG A 45 29.09 -9.93 20.42
CA ARG A 45 28.47 -8.61 20.18
C ARG A 45 27.37 -8.73 19.14
N THR A 46 26.37 -7.84 19.24
CA THR A 46 25.32 -7.73 18.22
C THR A 46 25.73 -6.69 17.20
N GLU A 47 26.00 -7.09 15.97
CA GLU A 47 26.26 -6.18 14.85
C GLU A 47 25.21 -6.39 13.76
N LYS A 48 24.57 -5.30 13.30
CA LYS A 48 23.53 -5.31 12.25
C LYS A 48 22.45 -6.39 12.46
N GLY A 49 22.06 -6.63 13.71
CA GLY A 49 20.99 -7.58 14.08
C GLY A 49 21.40 -9.06 14.12
N LYS A 50 22.70 -9.39 13.97
CA LYS A 50 23.26 -10.74 14.08
C LYS A 50 24.28 -10.84 15.22
N LEU A 51 24.39 -12.03 15.82
CA LEU A 51 25.29 -12.32 16.94
C LEU A 51 26.68 -12.72 16.42
N HIS A 52 27.71 -11.95 16.76
CA HIS A 52 29.10 -12.22 16.40
C HIS A 52 29.91 -12.63 17.63
N PHE A 53 30.44 -13.85 17.64
CA PHE A 53 31.26 -14.39 18.73
C PHE A 53 32.69 -13.87 18.65
N ILE A 54 33.21 -13.41 19.78
CA ILE A 54 34.59 -12.92 19.88
C ILE A 54 35.48 -14.12 20.23
N THR A 55 36.25 -14.58 19.26
CA THR A 55 37.28 -15.60 19.49
C THR A 55 38.40 -15.03 20.35
N LYS A 56 38.64 -15.63 21.52
CA LYS A 56 39.86 -15.44 22.33
C LYS A 56 41.09 -15.71 21.47
N ARG A 57 41.78 -14.65 21.01
CA ARG A 57 43.20 -14.72 20.65
C ARG A 57 44.00 -14.78 21.96
N GLY A 58 44.98 -15.67 22.02
CA GLY A 58 45.87 -15.86 23.16
C GLY A 58 46.66 -14.59 23.52
N PRO A 59 47.29 -14.57 24.71
CA PRO A 59 47.86 -13.38 25.30
C PRO A 59 49.11 -12.93 24.53
N GLY A 60 49.23 -11.62 24.28
CA GLY A 60 50.44 -10.98 23.79
C GLY A 60 50.29 -10.31 22.43
N LYS A 61 49.93 -9.02 22.43
CA LYS A 61 50.67 -7.90 21.82
C LYS A 61 49.84 -6.62 21.86
N GLU A 62 50.55 -5.54 22.17
CA GLU A 62 50.10 -4.22 22.62
C GLU A 62 49.35 -3.39 21.57
N ASP A 63 48.65 -2.37 22.09
CA ASP A 63 48.04 -1.26 21.36
C ASP A 63 49.08 -0.42 20.59
N GLU A 64 48.73 0.01 19.37
CA GLU A 64 48.81 1.43 19.00
C GLU A 64 47.95 1.77 17.76
N PRO A 65 47.44 3.01 17.66
CA PRO A 65 46.53 3.45 16.60
C PRO A 65 47.29 4.08 15.43
N SER A 66 46.81 3.92 14.20
CA SER A 66 47.23 4.83 13.13
C SER A 66 46.16 5.03 12.06
N ASP A 67 45.57 6.22 12.09
CA ASP A 67 45.10 6.94 10.91
C ASP A 67 46.18 6.96 9.81
N LYS A 68 45.83 6.60 8.56
CA LYS A 68 46.00 7.45 7.36
C LYS A 68 45.73 6.70 6.05
N ARG A 69 45.02 7.43 5.20
CA ARG A 69 44.84 7.28 3.75
C ARG A 69 46.13 6.87 3.02
N LYS A 70 46.01 6.00 2.00
CA LYS A 70 46.19 6.38 0.57
C LYS A 70 46.01 5.18 -0.37
N ALA A 71 45.46 5.51 -1.54
CA ALA A 71 45.32 4.66 -2.70
C ALA A 71 46.66 4.31 -3.35
N ALA A 72 46.75 3.12 -3.93
CA ALA A 72 47.46 2.85 -5.18
C ALA A 72 47.03 1.48 -5.73
N LYS A 73 46.52 1.45 -6.97
CA LYS A 73 46.58 0.27 -7.84
C LYS A 73 48.05 0.03 -8.21
N PRO A 74 48.43 -1.22 -8.49
CA PRO A 74 48.86 -1.49 -9.85
C PRO A 74 48.27 -2.78 -10.42
N GLU A 75 48.56 -2.94 -11.70
CA GLU A 75 47.82 -3.66 -12.72
C GLU A 75 48.56 -4.93 -13.17
N ILE A 76 47.79 -5.92 -13.65
CA ILE A 76 48.09 -6.93 -14.70
C ILE A 76 49.22 -7.98 -14.46
N LYS A 77 48.86 -9.27 -14.45
CA LYS A 77 49.12 -10.25 -15.56
C LYS A 77 48.79 -11.69 -15.16
N ALA A 78 47.93 -12.29 -15.98
CA ALA A 78 47.63 -13.71 -16.02
C ALA A 78 48.86 -14.53 -16.46
N LYS A 79 49.06 -15.69 -15.85
CA LYS A 79 49.60 -16.90 -16.49
C LYS A 79 49.01 -18.15 -15.83
N THR A 80 48.60 -19.05 -16.70
CA THR A 80 47.88 -20.30 -16.50
C THR A 80 48.77 -21.44 -16.01
N THR A 81 48.21 -22.36 -15.22
CA THR A 81 48.53 -23.81 -15.28
C THR A 81 47.41 -24.60 -14.57
N LYS A 82 46.97 -25.68 -15.23
CA LYS A 82 45.85 -26.58 -14.86
C LYS A 82 46.28 -27.63 -13.83
N VAL A 83 45.46 -27.91 -12.81
CA VAL A 83 45.23 -29.25 -12.20
C VAL A 83 43.80 -29.30 -11.61
N ALA A 84 43.17 -30.48 -11.69
CA ALA A 84 41.75 -30.83 -11.50
C ALA A 84 41.24 -30.81 -10.01
N PRO A 85 39.92 -31.01 -9.75
CA PRO A 85 39.16 -30.32 -8.69
C PRO A 85 38.97 -31.08 -7.36
N PRO A 86 38.71 -30.36 -6.24
CA PRO A 86 37.99 -30.92 -5.10
C PRO A 86 36.58 -30.32 -4.97
N LYS A 87 35.60 -31.22 -5.13
CA LYS A 87 34.26 -31.33 -4.51
C LYS A 87 33.58 -30.06 -3.98
N ALA A 88 32.41 -29.81 -4.57
CA ALA A 88 31.41 -28.84 -4.16
C ALA A 88 30.93 -29.02 -2.71
N ALA A 89 30.80 -27.90 -1.99
CA ALA A 89 29.88 -27.72 -0.89
C ALA A 89 28.81 -26.68 -1.35
N PRO A 90 27.52 -26.89 -1.07
CA PRO A 90 26.44 -26.19 -1.74
C PRO A 90 26.34 -24.72 -1.29
N LYS A 91 26.28 -23.80 -2.25
CA LYS A 91 25.83 -22.42 -2.03
C LYS A 91 24.33 -22.46 -1.68
N PRO A 92 23.86 -21.64 -0.72
CA PRO A 92 22.44 -21.52 -0.42
C PRO A 92 21.71 -20.99 -1.66
N ALA A 93 20.75 -21.78 -2.15
CA ALA A 93 19.91 -21.44 -3.28
C ALA A 93 19.14 -20.15 -3.00
N LYS A 94 19.16 -19.24 -3.99
CA LYS A 94 18.11 -18.24 -4.18
C LYS A 94 16.79 -19.01 -4.26
N LYS A 95 15.85 -18.69 -3.37
CA LYS A 95 14.46 -19.11 -3.56
C LYS A 95 13.92 -18.36 -4.78
N GLU A 96 13.93 -19.04 -5.91
CA GLU A 96 12.96 -18.80 -6.98
C GLU A 96 11.55 -18.95 -6.40
N PRO A 97 10.55 -18.22 -6.90
CA PRO A 97 9.18 -18.43 -6.49
C PRO A 97 8.79 -19.86 -6.90
N GLU A 98 8.65 -20.75 -5.92
CA GLU A 98 7.97 -22.02 -6.11
C GLU A 98 6.55 -21.70 -6.56
N THR A 99 6.29 -21.85 -7.86
CA THR A 99 4.95 -22.20 -8.34
C THR A 99 4.64 -23.56 -7.76
N GLN A 100 4.06 -23.58 -6.57
CA GLN A 100 3.42 -24.77 -6.07
C GLN A 100 2.16 -24.97 -6.93
N ASP A 101 2.26 -25.89 -7.88
CA ASP A 101 1.10 -26.55 -8.46
C ASP A 101 0.42 -27.31 -7.32
N GLN A 102 -0.41 -26.60 -6.56
CA GLN A 102 -1.35 -27.22 -5.65
C GLN A 102 -2.66 -27.34 -6.42
N ASP A 103 -3.20 -28.55 -6.48
CA ASP A 103 -4.54 -28.85 -6.96
C ASP A 103 -5.52 -27.82 -6.37
N VAL A 104 -5.97 -26.88 -7.20
CA VAL A 104 -6.92 -25.85 -6.77
C VAL A 104 -8.24 -26.56 -6.56
N ALA A 105 -8.65 -26.67 -5.30
CA ALA A 105 -9.92 -27.29 -4.93
C ALA A 105 -11.09 -26.51 -5.57
N VAL A 106 -12.13 -27.26 -5.95
CA VAL A 106 -13.42 -26.77 -6.51
C VAL A 106 -14.09 -25.71 -5.59
N ASP A 107 -13.66 -25.60 -4.33
CA ASP A 107 -14.15 -24.64 -3.32
C ASP A 107 -13.24 -23.39 -3.17
N THR A 108 -12.49 -23.00 -4.20
CA THR A 108 -11.54 -21.86 -4.14
C THR A 108 -12.00 -20.67 -4.99
N LEU A 109 -12.11 -19.50 -4.35
CA LEU A 109 -12.35 -18.23 -5.05
C LEU A 109 -11.03 -17.52 -5.35
N THR A 110 -10.81 -17.12 -6.59
CA THR A 110 -9.74 -16.21 -6.97
C THR A 110 -10.28 -14.80 -7.22
N VAL A 111 -9.77 -13.84 -6.46
CA VAL A 111 -10.20 -12.44 -6.48
C VAL A 111 -9.09 -11.55 -7.01
N ALA A 112 -9.43 -10.68 -7.95
CA ALA A 112 -8.61 -9.54 -8.32
C ALA A 112 -9.34 -8.23 -7.99
N PHE A 113 -8.74 -7.38 -7.16
CA PHE A 113 -9.32 -6.08 -6.78
C PHE A 113 -8.41 -4.93 -7.24
N GLY A 114 -8.99 -3.91 -7.86
CA GLY A 114 -8.19 -2.80 -8.37
C GLY A 114 -9.01 -1.60 -8.83
N ARG A 115 -8.36 -0.44 -9.02
CA ARG A 115 -9.04 0.80 -9.43
C ARG A 115 -9.39 0.83 -10.91
N PHE A 116 -8.49 0.27 -11.73
CA PHE A 116 -8.57 0.26 -13.19
C PHE A 116 -8.95 1.64 -13.78
N ASN A 117 -8.27 2.72 -13.36
CA ASN A 117 -8.65 4.08 -13.71
C ASN A 117 -7.50 4.93 -14.30
N PRO A 118 -7.31 4.93 -15.63
CA PRO A 118 -7.99 4.08 -16.60
C PRO A 118 -7.46 2.62 -16.58
N PRO A 119 -8.20 1.66 -17.16
CA PRO A 119 -7.67 0.33 -17.42
C PRO A 119 -6.50 0.41 -18.40
N THR A 120 -5.53 -0.49 -18.27
CA THR A 120 -4.27 -0.46 -19.04
C THR A 120 -3.80 -1.86 -19.37
N VAL A 121 -2.96 -2.02 -20.39
CA VAL A 121 -2.24 -3.27 -20.72
C VAL A 121 -1.64 -4.00 -19.52
N GLY A 122 -1.12 -3.25 -18.55
CA GLY A 122 -0.53 -3.85 -17.36
C GLY A 122 -1.55 -4.41 -16.37
N HIS A 123 -2.81 -3.96 -16.42
CA HIS A 123 -3.91 -4.64 -15.75
C HIS A 123 -4.22 -5.98 -16.43
N GLY A 124 -4.10 -6.08 -17.76
CA GLY A 124 -4.22 -7.34 -18.49
C GLY A 124 -3.25 -8.42 -17.99
N LYS A 125 -2.00 -8.05 -17.66
CA LYS A 125 -1.03 -8.97 -17.02
C LYS A 125 -1.52 -9.48 -15.65
N LEU A 126 -2.17 -8.61 -14.87
CA LEU A 126 -2.78 -8.99 -13.58
C LEU A 126 -3.96 -9.94 -13.79
N LEU A 127 -4.85 -9.66 -14.75
CA LEU A 127 -5.99 -10.52 -15.06
C LEU A 127 -5.55 -11.90 -15.57
N ALA A 128 -4.50 -11.95 -16.41
CA ALA A 128 -3.90 -13.20 -16.88
C ALA A 128 -3.32 -14.03 -15.72
N ALA A 129 -2.61 -13.38 -14.79
CA ALA A 129 -2.13 -14.06 -13.59
C ALA A 129 -3.29 -14.56 -12.72
N ALA A 130 -4.38 -13.79 -12.60
CA ALA A 130 -5.55 -14.19 -11.83
C ALA A 130 -6.26 -15.40 -12.45
N LYS A 131 -6.43 -15.43 -13.78
CA LYS A 131 -7.00 -16.59 -14.48
C LYS A 131 -6.13 -17.83 -14.34
N LYS A 132 -4.80 -17.68 -14.38
CA LYS A 132 -3.88 -18.80 -14.11
C LYS A 132 -4.00 -19.30 -12.67
N ALA A 133 -4.11 -18.40 -11.70
CA ALA A 133 -4.28 -18.75 -10.28
C ALA A 133 -5.64 -19.40 -9.97
N ALA A 134 -6.65 -19.11 -10.79
CA ALA A 134 -7.99 -19.65 -10.64
C ALA A 134 -8.17 -21.07 -11.23
N THR A 135 -7.15 -21.70 -11.80
CA THR A 135 -7.27 -22.98 -12.53
C THR A 135 -8.01 -24.05 -11.70
N GLY A 136 -9.31 -24.27 -11.95
CA GLY A 136 -10.15 -25.25 -11.21
C GLY A 136 -11.15 -24.65 -10.22
N GLY A 137 -11.10 -23.34 -9.97
CA GLY A 137 -12.03 -22.59 -9.13
C GLY A 137 -12.60 -21.34 -9.81
N ASP A 138 -13.33 -20.52 -9.05
CA ASP A 138 -13.99 -19.33 -9.57
C ASP A 138 -13.04 -18.14 -9.68
N LEU A 139 -13.23 -17.32 -10.72
CA LEU A 139 -12.53 -16.03 -10.87
C LEU A 139 -13.54 -14.89 -10.81
N LYS A 140 -13.34 -13.97 -9.86
CA LYS A 140 -14.11 -12.72 -9.74
C LYS A 140 -13.17 -11.51 -9.71
N ILE A 141 -13.38 -10.59 -10.64
CA ILE A 141 -12.62 -9.34 -10.77
C ILE A 141 -13.52 -8.20 -10.32
N TYR A 142 -13.08 -7.46 -9.31
CA TYR A 142 -13.83 -6.36 -8.71
C TYR A 142 -13.11 -5.02 -8.95
N PRO A 143 -13.63 -4.20 -9.87
CA PRO A 143 -13.21 -2.81 -9.99
C PRO A 143 -13.68 -2.00 -8.79
N SER A 144 -12.80 -1.16 -8.23
CA SER A 144 -13.12 -0.36 -7.05
C SER A 144 -14.23 0.65 -7.34
N ARG A 145 -15.07 0.87 -6.34
CA ARG A 145 -16.21 1.79 -6.39
C ARG A 145 -15.84 3.26 -6.19
N THR A 146 -14.65 3.50 -5.67
CA THR A 146 -14.10 4.83 -5.47
C THR A 146 -14.08 5.63 -6.77
N GLN A 147 -14.38 6.93 -6.66
CA GLN A 147 -14.32 7.88 -7.76
C GLN A 147 -13.82 9.23 -7.26
N ASP A 148 -12.86 9.81 -7.98
CA ASP A 148 -12.39 11.16 -7.71
C ASP A 148 -11.81 11.80 -8.98
N PRO A 149 -12.00 13.11 -9.21
CA PRO A 149 -11.56 13.74 -10.46
C PRO A 149 -10.05 13.69 -10.72
N LYS A 150 -9.18 13.35 -9.75
CA LYS A 150 -7.72 13.44 -9.93
C LYS A 150 -7.06 12.07 -10.08
N LYS A 151 -7.29 11.15 -9.13
CA LYS A 151 -6.65 9.83 -9.05
C LYS A 151 -7.52 8.70 -9.60
N ASN A 152 -8.84 8.87 -9.62
CA ASN A 152 -9.83 7.85 -10.00
C ASN A 152 -11.01 8.46 -10.81
N PRO A 153 -10.73 9.13 -11.94
CA PRO A 153 -11.70 9.98 -12.63
C PRO A 153 -12.92 9.24 -13.22
N LEU A 154 -12.72 8.09 -13.86
CA LEU A 154 -13.82 7.29 -14.40
C LEU A 154 -14.72 6.74 -13.26
N ASP A 155 -16.04 6.86 -13.42
CA ASP A 155 -16.99 6.20 -12.53
C ASP A 155 -16.96 4.66 -12.70
N PRO A 156 -17.53 3.91 -11.75
CA PRO A 156 -17.54 2.44 -11.79
C PRO A 156 -18.13 1.82 -13.06
N ASP A 157 -19.19 2.37 -13.63
CA ASP A 157 -19.83 1.78 -14.80
C ASP A 157 -19.01 2.04 -16.06
N MET A 158 -18.50 3.27 -16.23
CA MET A 158 -17.61 3.60 -17.33
C MET A 158 -16.34 2.74 -17.29
N LYS A 159 -15.66 2.63 -16.14
CA LYS A 159 -14.43 1.82 -16.05
C LYS A 159 -14.70 0.34 -16.36
N ILE A 160 -15.82 -0.22 -15.87
CA ILE A 160 -16.21 -1.60 -16.16
C ILE A 160 -16.48 -1.79 -17.66
N SER A 161 -17.20 -0.86 -18.29
CA SER A 161 -17.48 -0.93 -19.72
C SER A 161 -16.20 -0.95 -20.57
N PHE A 162 -15.22 -0.11 -20.23
CA PHE A 162 -13.92 -0.09 -20.91
C PHE A 162 -13.11 -1.35 -20.60
N MET A 163 -13.14 -1.86 -19.37
CA MET A 163 -12.48 -3.13 -19.04
C MET A 163 -13.02 -4.28 -19.86
N LYS A 164 -14.34 -4.41 -20.00
CA LYS A 164 -14.97 -5.47 -20.82
C LYS A 164 -14.61 -5.35 -22.29
N LYS A 165 -14.51 -4.13 -22.83
CA LYS A 165 -14.03 -3.88 -24.20
C LYS A 165 -12.55 -4.21 -24.39
N MET A 166 -11.70 -3.86 -23.41
CA MET A 166 -10.25 -4.06 -23.47
C MET A 166 -9.83 -5.50 -23.21
N PHE A 167 -10.61 -6.23 -22.41
CA PHE A 167 -10.32 -7.59 -21.96
C PHE A 167 -11.55 -8.50 -22.13
N PRO A 168 -11.99 -8.78 -23.38
CA PRO A 168 -13.19 -9.58 -23.65
C PRO A 168 -13.14 -10.97 -23.00
N ASP A 169 -11.97 -11.61 -22.97
CA ASP A 169 -11.76 -12.95 -22.36
C ASP A 169 -12.05 -13.02 -20.85
N TYR A 170 -12.27 -11.88 -20.20
CA TYR A 170 -12.54 -11.74 -18.77
C TYR A 170 -13.87 -11.01 -18.51
N SER A 171 -14.67 -10.71 -19.54
CA SER A 171 -15.88 -9.87 -19.42
C SER A 171 -16.87 -10.39 -18.39
N ASP A 172 -16.98 -11.71 -18.30
CA ASP A 172 -17.95 -12.42 -17.46
C ASP A 172 -17.45 -12.51 -16.02
N ASN A 173 -16.14 -12.44 -15.82
CA ASN A 173 -15.52 -12.41 -14.50
C ASN A 173 -15.48 -10.99 -13.90
N ILE A 174 -15.69 -9.94 -14.72
CA ILE A 174 -15.72 -8.54 -14.23
C ILE A 174 -17.09 -8.26 -13.60
N ILE A 175 -17.11 -8.18 -12.28
CA ILE A 175 -18.31 -8.04 -11.47
C ILE A 175 -18.66 -6.56 -11.30
N ASN A 176 -19.92 -6.22 -11.58
CA ASN A 176 -20.50 -4.92 -11.30
C ASN A 176 -21.48 -5.01 -10.10
N ASP A 177 -20.94 -5.12 -8.89
CA ASP A 177 -21.71 -5.06 -7.63
C ASP A 177 -21.39 -3.80 -6.80
N ASP A 178 -22.41 -2.99 -6.47
CA ASP A 178 -22.30 -1.71 -5.76
C ASP A 178 -22.03 -1.85 -4.25
N GLN A 179 -22.28 -3.03 -3.68
CA GLN A 179 -21.98 -3.35 -2.29
C GLN A 179 -20.50 -3.70 -2.08
N MET A 180 -19.80 -4.14 -3.13
CA MET A 180 -18.40 -4.54 -3.08
C MET A 180 -17.45 -3.34 -3.13
N LYS A 181 -17.50 -2.49 -2.10
CA LYS A 181 -16.75 -1.22 -2.03
C LYS A 181 -15.28 -1.44 -1.70
N SER A 182 -15.01 -2.39 -0.83
CA SER A 182 -13.68 -2.75 -0.34
C SER A 182 -13.36 -4.22 -0.53
N ILE A 183 -12.10 -4.57 -0.35
CA ILE A 183 -11.66 -5.97 -0.31
C ILE A 183 -12.32 -6.72 0.86
N PHE A 184 -12.65 -6.05 1.96
CA PHE A 184 -13.36 -6.70 3.07
C PHE A 184 -14.78 -7.06 2.67
N ASP A 185 -15.51 -6.19 1.98
CA ASP A 185 -16.86 -6.50 1.50
C ASP A 185 -16.84 -7.73 0.58
N VAL A 186 -15.82 -7.82 -0.29
CA VAL A 186 -15.63 -8.97 -1.18
C VAL A 186 -15.34 -10.26 -0.40
N LEU A 187 -14.45 -10.20 0.59
CA LEU A 187 -14.08 -11.36 1.40
C LEU A 187 -15.22 -11.81 2.32
N VAL A 188 -15.98 -10.86 2.89
CA VAL A 188 -17.16 -11.15 3.71
C VAL A 188 -18.26 -11.77 2.86
N ASN A 189 -18.51 -11.26 1.65
CA ASN A 189 -19.50 -11.83 0.74
C ASN A 189 -19.10 -13.25 0.28
N ALA A 190 -17.81 -13.50 0.07
CA ALA A 190 -17.32 -14.83 -0.28
C ALA A 190 -17.30 -15.82 0.90
N ASN A 191 -17.46 -15.32 2.14
CA ASN A 191 -17.43 -16.15 3.33
C ASN A 191 -18.65 -17.07 3.39
N GLY A 192 -18.43 -18.37 3.60
CA GLY A 192 -19.49 -19.39 3.63
C GLY A 192 -19.73 -20.07 2.27
N ASP A 193 -19.51 -19.36 1.16
CA ASP A 193 -19.60 -19.93 -0.19
C ASP A 193 -18.30 -20.64 -0.61
N TYR A 194 -17.16 -20.17 -0.09
CA TYR A 194 -15.84 -20.71 -0.40
C TYR A 194 -15.04 -20.99 0.86
N LYS A 195 -14.22 -22.06 0.82
CA LYS A 195 -13.31 -22.42 1.91
C LYS A 195 -11.95 -21.73 1.77
N ASN A 196 -11.52 -21.51 0.53
CA ASN A 196 -10.21 -20.97 0.21
C ASN A 196 -10.34 -19.74 -0.68
N VAL A 197 -9.44 -18.76 -0.47
CA VAL A 197 -9.39 -17.56 -1.29
C VAL A 197 -7.97 -17.23 -1.76
N ASN A 198 -7.84 -16.99 -3.06
CA ASN A 198 -6.64 -16.49 -3.71
C ASN A 198 -6.84 -15.00 -4.03
N ILE A 199 -6.04 -14.11 -3.45
CA ILE A 199 -6.09 -12.68 -3.73
C ILE A 199 -4.92 -12.30 -4.64
N VAL A 200 -5.22 -11.86 -5.85
CA VAL A 200 -4.20 -11.59 -6.87
C VAL A 200 -3.95 -10.09 -6.96
N VAL A 201 -2.71 -9.69 -6.66
CA VAL A 201 -2.31 -8.27 -6.58
C VAL A 201 -0.95 -8.01 -7.23
N GLY A 202 -0.66 -6.73 -7.47
CA GLY A 202 0.69 -6.31 -7.87
C GLY A 202 1.72 -6.61 -6.76
N SER A 203 2.95 -6.92 -7.16
CA SER A 203 4.08 -7.18 -6.23
C SER A 203 4.31 -6.04 -5.23
N ASP A 204 4.07 -4.78 -5.61
CA ASP A 204 4.23 -3.62 -4.73
C ASP A 204 3.23 -3.57 -3.58
N ARG A 205 2.15 -4.36 -3.63
CA ARG A 205 1.04 -4.38 -2.68
C ARG A 205 0.84 -5.72 -1.98
N GLN A 206 1.57 -6.77 -2.37
CA GLN A 206 1.38 -8.12 -1.85
C GLN A 206 1.42 -8.15 -0.31
N ALA A 207 2.45 -7.52 0.29
CA ALA A 207 2.58 -7.47 1.74
C ALA A 207 1.45 -6.69 2.43
N GLU A 208 0.86 -5.68 1.78
CA GLU A 208 -0.27 -4.92 2.33
C GLU A 208 -1.51 -5.83 2.41
N PHE A 209 -1.82 -6.53 1.33
CA PHE A 209 -2.96 -7.44 1.26
C PHE A 209 -2.78 -8.68 2.14
N GLU A 210 -1.59 -9.27 2.17
CA GLU A 210 -1.29 -10.45 3.01
C GLU A 210 -1.55 -10.13 4.49
N ASN A 211 -1.06 -8.98 4.95
CA ASN A 211 -1.27 -8.55 6.33
C ASN A 211 -2.74 -8.25 6.62
N LEU A 212 -3.45 -7.57 5.71
CA LEU A 212 -4.86 -7.21 5.93
C LEU A 212 -5.78 -8.42 5.89
N ALA A 213 -5.61 -9.30 4.90
CA ALA A 213 -6.47 -10.45 4.71
C ALA A 213 -6.27 -11.49 5.83
N THR A 214 -5.02 -11.75 6.22
CA THR A 214 -4.74 -12.75 7.26
C THR A 214 -5.11 -12.27 8.66
N LYS A 215 -4.90 -10.98 8.95
CA LYS A 215 -5.10 -10.43 10.29
C LYS A 215 -6.56 -10.48 10.74
N TYR A 216 -7.50 -10.28 9.82
CA TYR A 216 -8.94 -10.24 10.12
C TYR A 216 -9.67 -11.56 9.77
N ASN A 217 -8.93 -12.59 9.35
CA ASN A 217 -9.47 -13.95 9.26
C ASN A 217 -9.75 -14.49 10.68
N GLY A 218 -10.93 -15.06 10.90
CA GLY A 218 -11.50 -15.42 12.20
C GLY A 218 -12.26 -14.28 12.90
N GLU A 219 -12.19 -13.04 12.40
CA GLU A 219 -12.97 -11.90 12.90
C GLU A 219 -14.05 -11.45 11.91
N LEU A 220 -13.65 -11.17 10.65
CA LEU A 220 -14.55 -10.69 9.59
C LEU A 220 -15.06 -11.81 8.68
N TYR A 221 -14.24 -12.81 8.44
CA TYR A 221 -14.49 -13.96 7.58
C TYR A 221 -13.67 -15.14 8.11
N ASP A 222 -13.98 -16.37 7.71
CA ASP A 222 -13.33 -17.57 8.22
C ASP A 222 -12.97 -18.53 7.08
N PHE A 223 -11.88 -18.22 6.37
CA PHE A 223 -11.33 -19.07 5.33
C PHE A 223 -10.31 -20.05 5.91
N GLU A 224 -10.31 -21.29 5.40
CA GLU A 224 -9.29 -22.30 5.73
C GLU A 224 -7.91 -21.89 5.19
N ASN A 225 -7.87 -21.27 4.00
CA ASN A 225 -6.64 -20.81 3.37
C ASN A 225 -6.84 -19.48 2.66
N ILE A 226 -5.97 -18.51 2.97
CA ILE A 226 -5.86 -17.23 2.27
C ILE A 226 -4.49 -17.19 1.61
N ARG A 227 -4.44 -17.02 0.28
CA ARG A 227 -3.18 -16.87 -0.46
C ARG A 227 -3.15 -15.56 -1.20
N VAL A 228 -2.18 -14.69 -0.89
CA VAL A 228 -1.97 -13.47 -1.69
C VAL A 228 -0.91 -13.72 -2.76
N ILE A 229 -1.36 -13.84 -4.00
CA ILE A 229 -0.55 -14.17 -5.17
C ILE A 229 -0.10 -12.89 -5.86
N SER A 230 1.20 -12.77 -6.10
CA SER A 230 1.73 -11.66 -6.89
C SER A 230 1.57 -11.93 -8.38
N ALA A 231 1.01 -10.96 -9.11
CA ALA A 231 0.98 -10.96 -10.57
C ALA A 231 2.37 -10.69 -11.22
N GLY A 232 3.43 -10.62 -10.41
CA GLY A 232 4.81 -10.41 -10.85
C GLY A 232 5.34 -8.99 -10.62
N MET A 233 6.63 -8.82 -10.86
CA MET A 233 7.29 -7.52 -10.83
C MET A 233 7.00 -6.75 -12.11
N ARG A 234 6.64 -5.49 -11.96
CA ARG A 234 6.56 -4.54 -13.07
C ARG A 234 7.80 -3.66 -13.02
N ASP A 235 8.50 -3.56 -14.15
CA ASP A 235 9.48 -2.49 -14.33
C ASP A 235 8.72 -1.19 -14.61
N ALA A 236 8.51 -0.39 -13.57
CA ALA A 236 7.81 0.89 -13.68
C ALA A 236 8.61 1.94 -14.47
N ASP A 237 9.92 1.74 -14.62
CA ASP A 237 10.85 2.65 -15.28
C ASP A 237 11.08 2.27 -16.75
N ALA A 238 10.61 1.08 -17.17
CA ALA A 238 10.63 0.69 -18.57
C ALA A 238 9.92 1.74 -19.46
N ALA A 239 10.59 2.13 -20.55
CA ALA A 239 10.08 3.13 -21.49
C ALA A 239 8.91 2.61 -22.35
N GLY A 240 8.80 1.29 -22.52
CA GLY A 240 7.76 0.66 -23.35
C GLY A 240 6.45 0.37 -22.62
N VAL A 241 5.60 -0.41 -23.29
CA VAL A 241 4.27 -0.89 -22.83
C VAL A 241 4.31 -1.48 -21.41
N GLU A 242 5.44 -2.08 -21.02
CA GLU A 242 5.62 -2.73 -19.72
C GLU A 242 5.62 -1.74 -18.54
N GLY A 243 6.16 -0.55 -18.75
CA GLY A 243 6.18 0.53 -17.76
C GLY A 243 4.91 1.36 -17.73
N MET A 244 3.91 1.06 -18.58
CA MET A 244 2.71 1.88 -18.68
C MET A 244 1.75 1.68 -17.50
N SER A 245 1.47 2.74 -16.75
CA SER A 245 0.60 2.72 -15.58
C SER A 245 -0.58 3.66 -15.75
N ALA A 246 -1.65 3.44 -14.99
CA ALA A 246 -2.81 4.32 -14.96
C ALA A 246 -2.41 5.78 -14.66
N SER A 247 -1.43 6.00 -13.77
CA SER A 247 -0.90 7.34 -13.48
C SER A 247 -0.18 7.98 -14.68
N LYS A 248 0.60 7.20 -15.45
CA LYS A 248 1.20 7.67 -16.72
C LYS A 248 0.12 8.04 -17.73
N MET A 249 -0.95 7.25 -17.83
CA MET A 249 -2.06 7.54 -18.74
C MET A 249 -2.86 8.79 -18.33
N ARG A 250 -3.14 9.00 -17.03
CA ARG A 250 -3.78 10.25 -16.56
C ARG A 250 -2.93 11.49 -16.85
N LYS A 251 -1.60 11.37 -16.70
CA LYS A 251 -0.68 12.44 -17.11
C LYS A 251 -0.74 12.70 -18.62
N ALA A 252 -0.70 11.66 -19.44
CA ALA A 252 -0.81 11.81 -20.89
C ALA A 252 -2.12 12.53 -21.30
N VAL A 253 -3.22 12.27 -20.60
CA VAL A 253 -4.49 12.99 -20.80
C VAL A 253 -4.39 14.48 -20.45
N VAL A 254 -3.73 14.81 -19.35
CA VAL A 254 -3.48 16.21 -18.94
C VAL A 254 -2.60 16.92 -19.97
N ASP A 255 -1.57 16.24 -20.47
CA ASP A 255 -0.59 16.78 -21.42
C ASP A 255 -1.13 16.81 -22.86
N GLY A 256 -2.31 16.24 -23.12
CA GLY A 256 -2.88 16.14 -24.47
C GLY A 256 -2.20 15.11 -25.37
N ASP A 257 -1.41 14.21 -24.80
CA ASP A 257 -0.58 13.23 -25.50
C ASP A 257 -1.34 11.91 -25.73
N PHE A 258 -2.08 11.87 -26.85
CA PHE A 258 -2.84 10.68 -27.24
C PHE A 258 -1.95 9.49 -27.61
N ASP A 259 -0.78 9.73 -28.22
CA ASP A 259 0.10 8.66 -28.68
C ASP A 259 0.67 7.86 -27.50
N THR A 260 1.15 8.56 -26.47
CA THR A 260 1.58 7.92 -25.22
C THR A 260 0.42 7.21 -24.54
N PHE A 261 -0.79 7.78 -24.58
CA PHE A 261 -1.98 7.12 -24.04
C PHE A 261 -2.32 5.82 -24.77
N ARG A 262 -2.26 5.82 -26.11
CA ARG A 262 -2.55 4.68 -26.98
C ARG A 262 -1.60 3.51 -26.76
N GLN A 263 -0.33 3.79 -26.43
CA GLN A 263 0.64 2.75 -26.05
C GLN A 263 0.24 2.00 -24.76
N GLY A 264 -0.66 2.57 -23.95
CA GLY A 264 -1.17 1.96 -22.73
C GLY A 264 -2.42 1.12 -22.88
N THR A 265 -3.03 1.10 -24.06
CA THR A 265 -4.18 0.25 -24.37
C THR A 265 -3.76 -0.97 -25.18
N PRO A 266 -4.48 -2.10 -25.07
CA PRO A 266 -4.24 -3.28 -25.91
C PRO A 266 -4.28 -2.91 -27.40
N LYS A 267 -3.52 -3.66 -28.22
CA LYS A 267 -3.47 -3.40 -29.67
C LYS A 267 -4.82 -3.70 -30.33
N GLU A 268 -5.55 -4.64 -29.74
CA GLU A 268 -6.86 -5.12 -30.12
C GLU A 268 -7.96 -4.07 -29.92
N LEU A 269 -7.74 -3.08 -29.03
CA LEU A 269 -8.66 -1.97 -28.84
C LEU A 269 -8.53 -1.00 -30.03
N LYS A 270 -9.65 -0.69 -30.69
CA LYS A 270 -9.70 0.25 -31.81
C LYS A 270 -9.32 1.67 -31.37
N ASP A 271 -8.78 2.45 -32.29
CA ASP A 271 -8.36 3.81 -31.99
C ASP A 271 -9.55 4.71 -31.61
N ASN A 272 -10.72 4.51 -32.22
CA ASN A 272 -11.95 5.20 -31.83
C ASN A 272 -12.37 4.90 -30.37
N ASP A 273 -12.26 3.65 -29.93
CA ASP A 273 -12.56 3.28 -28.54
C ASP A 273 -11.48 3.83 -27.58
N THR A 274 -10.21 3.85 -28.02
CA THR A 274 -9.11 4.45 -27.25
C THR A 274 -9.29 5.97 -27.10
N GLN A 275 -9.69 6.65 -28.17
CA GLN A 275 -10.03 8.08 -28.14
C GLN A 275 -11.23 8.34 -27.23
N SER A 276 -12.23 7.47 -27.25
CA SER A 276 -13.38 7.56 -26.34
C SER A 276 -12.95 7.43 -24.88
N LEU A 277 -12.03 6.49 -24.57
CA LEU A 277 -11.45 6.35 -23.24
C LEU A 277 -10.62 7.58 -22.83
N PHE A 278 -9.80 8.11 -23.74
CA PHE A 278 -9.02 9.34 -23.51
C PHE A 278 -9.92 10.53 -23.15
N ASN A 279 -10.95 10.76 -23.98
CA ASN A 279 -11.91 11.84 -23.79
C ASN A 279 -12.72 11.67 -22.49
N ALA A 280 -13.09 10.43 -22.17
CA ALA A 280 -13.79 10.10 -20.92
C ALA A 280 -12.94 10.46 -19.70
N VAL A 281 -11.66 10.09 -19.68
CA VAL A 281 -10.73 10.44 -18.60
C VAL A 281 -10.57 11.97 -18.54
N GLN A 282 -10.36 12.63 -19.69
CA GLN A 282 -10.17 14.09 -19.76
C GLN A 282 -11.37 14.86 -19.20
N SER A 283 -12.58 14.46 -19.62
CA SER A 283 -13.84 15.06 -19.19
C SER A 283 -14.08 14.85 -17.69
N SER A 284 -13.85 13.63 -17.22
CA SER A 284 -14.03 13.24 -15.81
C SER A 284 -13.04 13.93 -14.88
N MET A 285 -11.81 14.18 -15.36
CA MET A 285 -10.81 14.96 -14.64
C MET A 285 -11.10 16.47 -14.63
N LYS A 286 -12.14 16.92 -15.34
CA LYS A 286 -12.50 18.34 -15.50
C LYS A 286 -11.32 19.19 -15.98
N VAL A 287 -10.45 18.60 -16.80
CA VAL A 287 -9.32 19.29 -17.44
C VAL A 287 -9.89 20.19 -18.54
N LYS A 288 -10.51 21.30 -18.17
CA LYS A 288 -10.73 22.40 -19.12
C LYS A 288 -9.35 22.95 -19.46
N ALA A 289 -9.09 23.22 -20.74
CA ALA A 289 -7.82 23.67 -21.33
C ALA A 289 -7.17 24.95 -20.73
N LYS A 290 -7.66 25.45 -19.59
CA LYS A 290 -7.12 26.60 -18.84
C LYS A 290 -6.98 26.38 -17.32
N ASN A 291 -7.37 25.23 -16.77
CA ASN A 291 -7.06 24.92 -15.38
C ASN A 291 -5.71 24.21 -15.35
N LYS A 292 -4.64 24.98 -15.10
CA LYS A 292 -3.36 24.41 -14.66
C LYS A 292 -3.68 23.38 -13.57
N VAL A 293 -3.36 22.12 -13.82
CA VAL A 293 -3.20 21.13 -12.75
C VAL A 293 -2.31 21.79 -11.71
N ALA A 294 -2.84 22.06 -10.52
CA ALA A 294 -2.14 22.90 -9.56
C ALA A 294 -0.80 22.26 -9.16
N GLU A 295 -0.73 20.93 -9.03
CA GLU A 295 0.52 20.19 -8.79
C GLU A 295 0.44 18.72 -9.28
N MET A 296 1.56 18.17 -9.81
CA MET A 296 1.63 16.81 -10.40
C MET A 296 1.28 15.69 -9.41
N TRP A 297 1.66 15.86 -8.14
CA TRP A 297 1.42 14.85 -7.10
C TRP A 297 -0.05 14.58 -6.80
N GLU A 298 -0.96 15.50 -7.13
CA GLU A 298 -2.38 15.31 -6.89
C GLU A 298 -3.00 14.25 -7.83
N ILE A 299 -2.51 14.20 -9.08
CA ILE A 299 -2.99 13.30 -10.14
C ILE A 299 -2.16 12.02 -10.20
N ALA A 300 -0.84 12.18 -10.13
CA ALA A 300 0.12 11.10 -10.24
C ALA A 300 1.13 11.15 -9.07
N PRO A 301 0.71 10.84 -7.82
CA PRO A 301 1.61 10.87 -6.67
C PRO A 301 2.81 9.92 -6.78
N LYS A 302 2.71 8.87 -7.61
CA LYS A 302 3.83 7.96 -7.90
C LYS A 302 4.93 8.61 -8.78
N GLN A 303 4.61 9.64 -9.55
CA GLN A 303 5.57 10.36 -10.42
C GLN A 303 6.18 11.59 -9.75
N ASP A 304 5.47 12.17 -8.78
CA ASP A 304 5.99 13.28 -7.97
C ASP A 304 5.98 12.94 -6.47
N PRO A 305 6.89 12.05 -6.04
CA PRO A 305 6.99 11.69 -4.62
C PRO A 305 7.51 12.85 -3.78
N ARG A 306 8.23 13.81 -4.37
CA ARG A 306 8.82 14.94 -3.65
C ARG A 306 7.75 15.96 -3.29
N GLY A 307 6.94 16.41 -4.24
CA GLY A 307 5.83 17.34 -4.00
C GLY A 307 4.82 16.79 -3.01
N LEU A 308 4.46 15.50 -3.13
CA LEU A 308 3.59 14.83 -2.16
C LEU A 308 4.18 14.86 -0.75
N ARG A 309 5.46 14.53 -0.64
CA ARG A 309 6.17 14.46 0.63
C ARG A 309 6.25 15.83 1.27
N GLU A 310 6.65 16.85 0.54
CA GLU A 310 6.75 18.23 1.05
C GLU A 310 5.41 18.74 1.58
N ASN A 311 4.31 18.53 0.85
CA ASN A 311 2.97 18.91 1.30
C ASN A 311 2.50 18.10 2.53
N TYR A 312 2.83 16.81 2.58
CA TYR A 312 2.57 15.98 3.75
C TYR A 312 3.34 16.48 4.98
N TYR A 313 4.64 16.76 4.85
CA TYR A 313 5.44 17.29 5.97
C TYR A 313 4.99 18.69 6.41
N ALA A 314 4.57 19.54 5.48
CA ALA A 314 4.03 20.87 5.78
C ALA A 314 2.69 20.82 6.54
N GLY A 315 2.00 19.68 6.57
CA GLY A 315 0.67 19.55 7.17
C GLY A 315 -0.46 20.06 6.27
N ASN A 316 -0.20 20.21 4.97
CA ASN A 316 -1.22 20.64 4.01
C ASN A 316 -2.21 19.50 3.67
N VAL A 317 -1.80 18.24 3.85
CA VAL A 317 -2.59 17.04 3.53
C VAL A 317 -2.40 15.95 4.59
N PHE A 318 -3.45 15.12 4.75
CA PHE A 318 -3.46 13.92 5.60
C PHE A 318 -3.08 14.20 7.05
N ASN A 319 -3.79 15.13 7.67
CA ASN A 319 -3.67 15.51 9.08
C ASN A 319 -4.39 14.50 9.99
N LEU A 320 -4.10 14.59 11.29
CA LEU A 320 -4.77 13.73 12.28
C LEU A 320 -6.26 14.06 12.32
N GLY A 321 -7.11 13.02 12.31
CA GLY A 321 -8.56 13.16 12.25
C GLY A 321 -9.14 13.25 10.84
N ASP A 322 -8.30 13.39 9.80
CA ASP A 322 -8.81 13.38 8.42
C ASP A 322 -9.29 11.96 8.07
N ILE A 323 -10.40 11.88 7.34
CA ILE A 323 -10.90 10.61 6.81
C ILE A 323 -10.26 10.37 5.45
N VAL A 324 -9.58 9.24 5.31
CA VAL A 324 -8.94 8.84 4.06
C VAL A 324 -9.49 7.52 3.56
N GLU A 325 -9.49 7.40 2.24
CA GLU A 325 -9.79 6.16 1.54
C GLU A 325 -8.50 5.56 0.99
N ASN A 326 -8.23 4.31 1.37
CA ASN A 326 -7.22 3.50 0.73
C ASN A 326 -7.74 3.05 -0.61
N LEU A 327 -7.24 3.69 -1.65
CA LEU A 327 -7.66 3.44 -3.01
C LEU A 327 -7.17 2.06 -3.53
N ASN A 328 -6.34 1.33 -2.79
CA ASN A 328 -5.90 -0.01 -3.15
C ASN A 328 -6.89 -1.08 -2.69
N THR A 329 -7.41 -0.92 -1.48
CA THR A 329 -8.26 -1.90 -0.80
C THR A 329 -9.71 -1.44 -0.66
N GLY A 330 -10.02 -0.17 -0.98
CA GLY A 330 -11.33 0.45 -0.79
C GLY A 330 -11.68 0.76 0.67
N LEU A 331 -10.75 0.58 1.61
CA LEU A 331 -11.02 0.83 3.03
C LEU A 331 -11.04 2.32 3.33
N VAL A 332 -12.06 2.77 4.07
CA VAL A 332 -12.21 4.17 4.51
C VAL A 332 -12.00 4.25 6.01
N GLY A 333 -11.13 5.14 6.46
CA GLY A 333 -10.85 5.30 7.89
C GLY A 333 -10.27 6.66 8.27
N GLU A 334 -10.39 6.99 9.55
CA GLU A 334 -9.83 8.20 10.15
C GLU A 334 -8.33 8.01 10.45
N ILE A 335 -7.52 9.02 10.14
CA ILE A 335 -6.08 9.02 10.45
C ILE A 335 -5.88 9.20 11.95
N VAL A 336 -5.45 8.13 12.62
CA VAL A 336 -5.10 8.16 14.05
C VAL A 336 -3.61 8.38 14.29
N ARG A 337 -2.76 8.05 13.31
CA ARG A 337 -1.32 8.27 13.42
C ARG A 337 -0.66 8.55 12.07
N ARG A 338 0.22 9.55 12.07
CA ARG A 338 1.07 9.95 10.96
C ARG A 338 2.47 9.37 11.14
N GLY A 339 2.93 8.58 10.17
CA GLY A 339 4.30 8.09 10.06
C GLY A 339 5.14 8.93 9.10
N THR A 340 6.35 8.48 8.78
CA THR A 340 7.29 9.20 7.89
C THR A 340 6.81 9.31 6.44
N ASN A 341 6.12 8.28 5.94
CA ASN A 341 5.56 8.19 4.57
C ASN A 341 4.29 7.32 4.53
N HIS A 342 3.73 7.02 5.69
CA HIS A 342 2.58 6.13 5.82
C HIS A 342 1.65 6.64 6.90
N LEU A 343 0.41 6.22 6.83
CA LEU A 343 -0.68 6.55 7.74
C LEU A 343 -1.14 5.26 8.41
N ILE A 344 -1.56 5.38 9.67
CA ILE A 344 -2.35 4.34 10.33
C ILE A 344 -3.75 4.93 10.48
N CYS A 345 -4.71 4.23 9.90
CA CYS A 345 -6.10 4.66 9.83
C CYS A 345 -6.98 3.63 10.52
N VAL A 346 -8.09 4.10 11.09
CA VAL A 346 -9.09 3.26 11.76
C VAL A 346 -10.42 3.43 11.02
N THR A 347 -10.99 2.33 10.56
CA THR A 347 -12.33 2.32 9.93
C THR A 347 -13.43 2.60 10.95
N LYS A 348 -14.64 2.91 10.49
CA LYS A 348 -15.81 3.10 11.38
C LYS A 348 -16.12 1.87 12.24
N GLU A 349 -15.78 0.68 11.74
CA GLU A 349 -15.95 -0.60 12.43
C GLU A 349 -14.78 -0.94 13.36
N ASN A 350 -13.88 0.01 13.63
CA ASN A 350 -12.68 -0.12 14.47
C ASN A 350 -11.57 -1.02 13.91
N TYR A 351 -11.62 -1.40 12.64
CA TYR A 351 -10.50 -2.10 11.99
C TYR A 351 -9.38 -1.12 11.63
N MET A 352 -8.15 -1.46 12.02
CA MET A 352 -6.96 -0.69 11.69
C MET A 352 -6.32 -1.15 10.38
N PHE A 353 -5.94 -0.20 9.53
CA PHE A 353 -5.12 -0.48 8.35
C PHE A 353 -3.98 0.53 8.22
N LYS A 354 -2.92 0.09 7.56
CA LYS A 354 -1.74 0.93 7.26
C LYS A 354 -1.71 1.18 5.75
N SER A 355 -1.52 2.44 5.37
CA SER A 355 -1.45 2.83 3.96
C SER A 355 -0.31 3.80 3.69
N TRP A 356 0.26 3.73 2.50
CA TRP A 356 1.23 4.73 2.04
C TRP A 356 0.51 6.02 1.63
N ILE A 357 1.15 7.18 1.87
CA ILE A 357 0.58 8.50 1.51
C ILE A 357 0.25 8.63 0.00
N ARG A 358 0.97 7.90 -0.85
CA ARG A 358 0.76 7.89 -2.31
C ARG A 358 -0.46 7.07 -2.74
N ASP A 359 -0.93 6.17 -1.87
CA ASP A 359 -1.96 5.18 -2.16
C ASP A 359 -3.31 5.52 -1.50
N VAL A 360 -3.38 6.66 -0.82
CA VAL A 360 -4.61 7.20 -0.22
C VAL A 360 -5.10 8.46 -0.94
N MET A 361 -6.37 8.77 -0.73
CA MET A 361 -6.92 10.12 -0.93
C MET A 361 -7.72 10.51 0.30
N GLU A 362 -7.89 11.82 0.51
CA GLU A 362 -8.91 12.31 1.42
C GLU A 362 -10.24 11.79 0.90
N ALA A 363 -10.94 11.02 1.72
CA ALA A 363 -12.26 10.56 1.36
C ALA A 363 -13.09 11.82 1.13
N VAL A 364 -13.76 11.91 -0.02
CA VAL A 364 -14.78 12.94 -0.20
C VAL A 364 -15.88 12.56 0.78
N VAL A 365 -15.78 13.08 1.99
CA VAL A 365 -16.87 12.98 2.93
C VAL A 365 -17.93 13.87 2.32
N ASN A 366 -18.90 13.25 1.64
CA ASN A 366 -20.23 13.83 1.50
C ASN A 366 -20.70 14.02 2.94
N TYR A 367 -20.31 15.16 3.52
CA TYR A 367 -20.60 15.67 4.84
C TYR A 367 -20.97 14.60 5.90
N PRO A 368 -20.08 14.27 6.86
CA PRO A 368 -20.40 13.31 7.92
C PRO A 368 -21.34 13.92 8.98
N GLY A 369 -21.69 15.20 8.85
CA GLY A 369 -22.74 15.78 9.68
C GLY A 369 -24.11 15.21 9.30
N PRO A 370 -25.14 15.41 10.14
CA PRO A 370 -26.46 14.87 9.88
C PRO A 370 -26.95 15.31 8.51
N SER A 371 -26.96 14.41 7.53
CA SER A 371 -27.71 14.62 6.30
C SER A 371 -29.18 14.55 6.69
N GLY A 372 -29.92 15.64 6.50
CA GLY A 372 -31.31 15.74 6.96
C GLY A 372 -31.51 16.46 8.29
N VAL A 373 -30.73 17.51 8.59
CA VAL A 373 -31.12 18.44 9.67
C VAL A 373 -32.54 18.96 9.38
N PRO A 374 -33.51 18.84 10.29
CA PRO A 374 -34.88 19.24 10.03
C PRO A 374 -34.96 20.75 9.77
N SER A 375 -36.03 21.20 9.09
CA SER A 375 -36.15 22.57 8.60
C SER A 375 -35.95 23.64 9.68
N ASN A 376 -36.32 23.32 10.91
CA ASN A 376 -36.15 24.17 12.09
C ASN A 376 -34.68 24.47 12.45
N GLU A 377 -33.74 23.57 12.13
CA GLU A 377 -32.30 23.79 12.36
C GLU A 377 -31.63 24.55 11.21
N ARG A 378 -32.35 24.75 10.09
CA ARG A 378 -31.91 25.54 8.93
C ARG A 378 -32.50 26.95 8.93
N GLU A 379 -33.36 27.28 9.89
CA GLU A 379 -34.02 28.57 10.00
C GLU A 379 -33.01 29.67 10.36
N VAL A 380 -32.85 30.62 9.44
CA VAL A 380 -31.86 31.70 9.52
C VAL A 380 -32.16 32.57 10.75
N GLY A 381 -31.13 32.88 11.52
CA GLY A 381 -31.24 33.74 12.72
C GLY A 381 -31.40 32.98 14.04
N THR A 382 -31.41 31.65 14.03
CA THR A 382 -31.48 30.83 15.25
C THR A 382 -30.10 30.38 15.75
N ASP A 383 -30.01 30.08 17.04
CA ASP A 383 -28.83 29.44 17.66
C ASP A 383 -28.49 28.08 17.03
N SER A 384 -29.51 27.36 16.59
CA SER A 384 -29.38 26.08 15.89
C SER A 384 -28.75 26.26 14.52
N HIS A 385 -29.21 27.24 13.73
CA HIS A 385 -28.62 27.57 12.43
C HIS A 385 -27.17 28.05 12.58
N ARG A 386 -26.88 28.85 13.61
CA ARG A 386 -25.51 29.27 13.92
C ARG A 386 -24.60 28.08 14.21
N LYS A 387 -25.02 27.14 15.08
CA LYS A 387 -24.27 25.91 15.39
C LYS A 387 -24.10 25.03 14.15
N TYR A 388 -25.11 24.95 13.30
CA TYR A 388 -25.05 24.23 12.03
C TYR A 388 -24.01 24.84 11.07
N VAL A 389 -24.05 26.16 10.87
CA VAL A 389 -23.07 26.87 10.02
C VAL A 389 -21.66 26.76 10.59
N MET A 390 -21.48 26.97 11.90
CA MET A 390 -20.19 26.81 12.58
C MET A 390 -19.61 25.41 12.37
N ARG A 391 -20.45 24.37 12.39
CA ARG A 391 -20.05 22.99 12.10
C ARG A 391 -19.65 22.82 10.63
N MET A 392 -20.38 23.41 9.69
CA MET A 392 -20.03 23.36 8.26
C MET A 392 -18.74 24.11 7.93
N THR A 393 -18.44 25.20 8.65
CA THR A 393 -17.27 26.05 8.41
C THR A 393 -16.08 25.71 9.31
N GLY A 394 -16.18 24.66 10.14
CA GLY A 394 -15.11 24.26 11.07
C GLY A 394 -14.80 25.30 12.15
N THR A 395 -15.74 26.20 12.45
CA THR A 395 -15.56 27.29 13.42
C THR A 395 -15.87 26.78 14.82
N THR A 396 -14.86 26.75 15.71
CA THR A 396 -14.98 26.18 17.06
C THR A 396 -15.50 27.16 18.11
N ASP A 397 -15.28 28.46 17.91
CA ASP A 397 -15.68 29.52 18.86
C ASP A 397 -16.11 30.80 18.15
N ILE A 398 -17.02 31.53 18.79
CA ILE A 398 -17.53 32.82 18.33
C ILE A 398 -17.54 33.82 19.48
N LYS A 399 -17.03 35.03 19.22
CA LYS A 399 -17.10 36.14 20.16
C LYS A 399 -18.34 36.97 19.86
N ASN A 400 -19.37 36.84 20.70
CA ASN A 400 -20.56 37.67 20.60
C ASN A 400 -20.25 39.08 21.11
N PHE A 401 -20.20 40.06 20.21
CA PHE A 401 -19.93 41.46 20.56
C PHE A 401 -21.14 42.17 21.19
N ILE A 402 -22.34 41.60 21.13
CA ILE A 402 -23.57 42.22 21.64
C ILE A 402 -24.15 41.36 22.75
N ASN A 403 -23.96 41.80 24.00
CA ASN A 403 -24.53 41.18 25.18
C ASN A 403 -25.94 41.76 25.42
N LYS A 404 -26.93 41.36 24.61
CA LYS A 404 -28.29 41.95 24.66
C LYS A 404 -29.18 41.44 25.80
N PHE A 405 -28.71 40.50 26.64
CA PHE A 405 -29.51 39.89 27.71
C PHE A 405 -28.82 39.82 29.08
N LYS A 406 -27.94 40.78 29.41
CA LYS A 406 -27.64 41.03 30.82
C LYS A 406 -28.75 41.92 31.39
N ALA A 407 -29.78 41.31 31.97
CA ALA A 407 -30.61 42.03 32.93
C ALA A 407 -29.68 42.54 34.04
N LYS A 408 -29.57 43.86 34.18
CA LYS A 408 -28.99 44.44 35.39
C LYS A 408 -29.93 44.10 36.55
N LYS A 409 -29.34 43.72 37.68
CA LYS A 409 -29.99 43.37 38.94
C LYS A 409 -31.19 44.25 39.28
#